data_AF-A0A226EFS9-F1
#
_entry.id   AF-A0A226EFS9-F1
#
_cell.length_a   1.000
_cell.length_b   1.000
_cell.length_c   1.000
_cell.angle_alpha   90.00
_cell.angle_beta   90.00
_cell.angle_gamma   90.00
#
_symmetry.space_group_name_H-M   'P 1'
#
loop_
_entity.id
_entity.type
_entity.pdbx_description
1 polymer ?
#
loop_
_entity_poly.entity_id
_entity_poly.type
_entity_poly.pdbx_seq_one_letter_code
_entity_poly.pdbx_strand_id
1 'polypeptide(L)'
;VLPTGNIRFLPFPIDKFRPDVHFGTLRCKLSNPSRTIISPEVVVRAVLDTPFYIKNPDVVVIRGNNAILRCLVPPELVDYITVTSWVQDGSLNIYPNFQTGKWLLLPSGELHVFSVDESDGRKVWACRTLHKLTNEVMTSEGARIVVKGNQLAAAGSSAHGSHGWMDGSMRSQCSGSAPRNWDLCAQ
;
A
#
# COMPACT_ATOMS: atom_id res chain seq x y z
N VAL A 1 -37.99 8.00 -18.27
CA VAL A 1 -37.78 9.47 -18.22
C VAL A 1 -39.09 10.10 -17.78
N LEU A 2 -39.08 10.96 -16.76
CA LEU A 2 -40.26 11.68 -16.28
C LEU A 2 -40.67 12.78 -17.28
N PRO A 3 -41.92 13.29 -17.23
CA PRO A 3 -42.36 14.41 -18.07
C PRO A 3 -41.47 15.65 -17.93
N THR A 4 -40.79 15.81 -16.80
CA THR A 4 -39.83 16.89 -16.52
C THR A 4 -38.45 16.70 -17.17
N GLY A 5 -38.22 15.59 -17.89
CA GLY A 5 -36.91 15.23 -18.44
C GLY A 5 -35.98 14.51 -17.45
N ASN A 6 -36.40 14.32 -16.19
CA ASN A 6 -35.59 13.65 -15.17
C ASN A 6 -35.55 12.11 -15.36
N ILE A 7 -34.41 11.51 -15.04
CA ILE A 7 -34.24 10.05 -14.96
C ILE A 7 -34.10 9.69 -13.48
N ARG A 8 -34.94 8.77 -12.99
CA ARG A 8 -34.88 8.27 -11.61
C ARG A 8 -34.48 6.81 -11.62
N PHE A 9 -33.49 6.48 -10.79
CA PHE A 9 -33.12 5.11 -10.47
C PHE A 9 -33.76 4.77 -9.13
N LEU A 10 -34.67 3.79 -9.13
CA LEU A 10 -35.32 3.33 -7.91
C LEU A 10 -34.44 2.29 -7.22
N PRO A 11 -34.49 2.16 -5.88
CA PRO A 11 -33.91 1.02 -5.19
C PRO A 11 -34.47 -0.29 -5.76
N PHE A 12 -33.61 -1.27 -5.89
CA PHE A 12 -33.95 -2.60 -6.37
C PHE A 12 -33.26 -3.65 -5.50
N PRO A 13 -33.86 -4.83 -5.31
CA PRO A 13 -33.23 -5.90 -4.56
C PRO A 13 -32.11 -6.55 -5.38
N ILE A 14 -31.13 -7.17 -4.71
CA ILE A 14 -29.90 -7.68 -5.33
C ILE A 14 -30.17 -8.68 -6.47
N ASP A 15 -31.19 -9.52 -6.33
CA ASP A 15 -31.64 -10.50 -7.32
C ASP A 15 -32.15 -9.89 -8.63
N LYS A 16 -32.50 -8.59 -8.62
CA LYS A 16 -32.91 -7.84 -9.81
C LYS A 16 -31.78 -7.03 -10.43
N PHE A 17 -30.55 -7.18 -9.94
CA PHE A 17 -29.40 -6.57 -10.56
C PHE A 17 -29.22 -7.06 -11.99
N ARG A 18 -29.01 -6.10 -12.88
CA ARG A 18 -28.90 -6.30 -14.31
C ARG A 18 -27.82 -5.36 -14.84
N PRO A 19 -26.62 -5.84 -15.18
CA PRO A 19 -25.52 -4.97 -15.62
C PRO A 19 -25.90 -4.08 -16.80
N ASP A 20 -26.71 -4.59 -17.73
CA ASP A 20 -27.18 -3.87 -18.92
C ASP A 20 -28.13 -2.69 -18.61
N VAL A 21 -28.79 -2.71 -17.46
CA VAL A 21 -29.71 -1.64 -17.01
C VAL A 21 -29.05 -0.74 -15.97
N HIS A 22 -28.25 -1.33 -15.09
CA HIS A 22 -27.67 -0.67 -13.92
C HIS A 22 -26.23 -0.21 -14.12
N PHE A 23 -25.61 -0.56 -15.25
CA PHE A 23 -24.36 -0.01 -15.69
C PHE A 23 -24.47 0.45 -17.15
N GLY A 24 -24.41 1.77 -17.36
CA GLY A 24 -24.58 2.33 -18.69
C GLY A 24 -24.22 3.80 -18.78
N THR A 25 -24.03 4.25 -20.02
CA THR A 25 -23.72 5.65 -20.33
C THR A 25 -24.95 6.33 -20.89
N LEU A 26 -25.37 7.41 -20.25
CA LEU A 26 -26.52 8.21 -20.64
C LEU A 26 -26.08 9.54 -21.24
N ARG A 27 -26.87 10.05 -22.18
CA ARG A 27 -26.77 11.41 -22.71
C ARG A 27 -28.15 12.04 -22.71
N CYS A 28 -28.23 13.27 -22.24
CA CYS A 28 -29.45 14.06 -22.37
C CYS A 28 -29.48 14.69 -23.78
N LYS A 29 -30.60 14.52 -24.48
CA LYS A 29 -30.84 15.11 -25.79
C LYS A 29 -31.95 16.14 -25.67
N LEU A 30 -31.61 17.40 -25.88
CA LEU A 30 -32.59 18.48 -26.04
C LEU A 30 -32.77 18.75 -27.53
N SER A 31 -34.00 18.69 -28.03
CA SER A 31 -34.28 18.93 -29.45
C SER A 31 -35.46 19.86 -29.64
N ASN A 32 -35.30 20.81 -30.54
CA ASN A 32 -36.39 21.55 -31.18
C ASN A 32 -36.35 21.28 -32.70
N PRO A 33 -37.33 21.77 -33.50
CA PRO A 33 -37.37 21.50 -34.94
C PRO A 33 -36.13 21.94 -35.73
N SER A 34 -35.40 22.96 -35.24
CA SER A 34 -34.25 23.55 -35.95
C SER A 34 -32.90 23.01 -35.46
N ARG A 35 -32.83 22.43 -34.26
CA ARG A 35 -31.56 22.05 -33.63
C ARG A 35 -31.74 20.97 -32.56
N THR A 36 -30.71 20.13 -32.46
CA THR A 36 -30.49 19.24 -31.32
C THR A 36 -29.22 19.64 -30.59
N ILE A 37 -29.26 19.63 -29.25
CA ILE A 37 -28.10 19.76 -28.37
C ILE A 37 -28.03 18.48 -27.53
N ILE A 38 -26.82 17.91 -27.40
CA ILE A 38 -26.56 16.68 -26.65
C ILE A 38 -25.58 16.99 -25.52
N SER A 39 -25.87 16.51 -24.32
CA SER A 39 -25.00 16.69 -23.15
C SER A 39 -23.71 15.85 -23.24
N PRO A 40 -22.73 16.12 -22.37
CA PRO A 40 -21.68 15.15 -22.07
C PRO A 40 -22.25 13.81 -21.62
N GLU A 41 -21.41 12.77 -21.70
CA GLU A 41 -21.72 11.44 -21.21
C GLU A 41 -21.83 11.42 -19.68
N VAL A 42 -22.85 10.75 -19.18
CA VAL A 42 -23.06 10.48 -17.76
C VAL A 42 -23.02 8.98 -17.55
N VAL A 43 -21.99 8.49 -16.88
CA VAL A 43 -21.88 7.06 -16.54
C VAL A 43 -22.67 6.80 -15.27
N VAL A 44 -23.63 5.88 -15.37
CA VAL A 44 -24.42 5.40 -14.23
C VAL A 44 -23.95 4.00 -13.90
N ARG A 45 -23.59 3.76 -12.64
CA ARG A 45 -23.21 2.45 -12.12
C ARG A 45 -23.88 2.24 -10.78
N ALA A 46 -24.81 1.29 -10.71
CA ALA A 46 -25.30 0.79 -9.45
C ALA A 46 -24.29 -0.19 -8.86
N VAL A 47 -24.02 -0.06 -7.58
CA VAL A 47 -23.12 -0.92 -6.82
C VAL A 47 -23.97 -1.70 -5.84
N LEU A 48 -23.73 -3.01 -5.77
CA LEU A 48 -24.46 -3.87 -4.86
C LEU A 48 -23.86 -3.79 -3.47
N ASP A 49 -24.74 -3.62 -2.49
CA ASP A 49 -24.37 -3.62 -1.07
C ASP A 49 -24.40 -5.05 -0.54
N THR A 50 -23.38 -5.83 -0.93
CA THR A 50 -23.18 -7.21 -0.46
C THR A 50 -22.06 -7.26 0.56
N PRO A 51 -22.11 -8.17 1.56
CA PRO A 51 -21.02 -8.33 2.52
C PRO A 51 -19.67 -8.56 1.83
N PHE A 52 -18.66 -7.81 2.27
CA PHE A 52 -17.29 -7.96 1.80
C PHE A 52 -16.33 -7.88 2.99
N TYR A 53 -15.07 -8.24 2.77
CA TYR A 53 -14.03 -8.18 3.77
C TYR A 53 -12.78 -7.53 3.18
N ILE A 54 -12.08 -6.75 4.00
CA ILE A 54 -10.82 -6.11 3.64
C ILE A 54 -9.68 -7.02 4.10
N LYS A 55 -8.88 -7.52 3.16
CA LYS A 55 -7.70 -8.32 3.51
C LYS A 55 -6.58 -7.39 3.95
N ASN A 56 -5.92 -7.74 5.03
CA ASN A 56 -4.76 -7.02 5.55
C ASN A 56 -3.68 -8.06 5.91
N PRO A 57 -2.84 -8.44 4.95
CA PRO A 57 -1.87 -9.51 5.15
C PRO A 57 -0.67 -9.06 5.99
N ASP A 58 -0.10 -9.99 6.73
CA ASP A 58 1.20 -9.81 7.37
C ASP A 58 2.29 -9.47 6.36
N VAL A 59 3.26 -8.68 6.78
CA VAL A 59 4.42 -8.30 5.96
C VAL A 59 5.71 -8.76 6.61
N VAL A 60 6.65 -9.23 5.81
CA VAL A 60 7.97 -9.68 6.30
C VAL A 60 9.01 -8.64 5.93
N VAL A 61 9.74 -8.12 6.92
CA VAL A 61 10.67 -7.01 6.74
C VAL A 61 11.97 -7.29 7.47
N ILE A 62 13.09 -6.97 6.83
CA ILE A 62 14.42 -7.05 7.47
C ILE A 62 14.55 -5.88 8.45
N ARG A 63 15.05 -6.14 9.66
CA ARG A 63 15.29 -5.12 10.68
C ARG A 63 16.05 -3.92 10.11
N GLY A 64 15.57 -2.71 10.41
CA GLY A 64 16.13 -1.45 9.92
C GLY A 64 15.54 -0.96 8.60
N ASN A 65 14.88 -1.83 7.82
CA ASN A 65 14.16 -1.41 6.62
C ASN A 65 12.79 -0.83 6.97
N ASN A 66 12.13 -0.23 5.97
CA ASN A 66 10.78 0.27 6.10
C ASN A 66 9.77 -0.84 5.76
N ALA A 67 8.67 -0.91 6.52
CA ALA A 67 7.51 -1.72 6.15
C ALA A 67 6.47 -0.88 5.40
N ILE A 68 5.75 -1.50 4.48
CA ILE A 68 4.56 -0.94 3.85
C ILE A 68 3.41 -1.89 4.12
N LEU A 69 2.43 -1.42 4.89
CA LEU A 69 1.20 -2.16 5.17
C LEU A 69 0.10 -1.70 4.21
N ARG A 70 -0.71 -2.65 3.73
CA ARG A 70 -1.74 -2.43 2.71
C ARG A 70 -3.03 -3.12 3.08
N CYS A 71 -4.13 -2.40 2.98
CA CYS A 71 -5.44 -3.00 2.93
C CYS A 71 -5.87 -3.27 1.50
N LEU A 72 -6.17 -4.52 1.22
CA LEU A 72 -6.59 -5.00 -0.09
C LEU A 72 -8.11 -4.97 -0.12
N VAL A 73 -8.61 -3.93 -0.78
CA VAL A 73 -10.02 -3.77 -1.11
C VAL A 73 -10.36 -4.67 -2.31
N PRO A 74 -11.51 -5.37 -2.30
CA PRO A 74 -11.98 -6.08 -3.49
C PRO A 74 -11.97 -5.18 -4.74
N PRO A 75 -11.48 -5.65 -5.89
CA PRO A 75 -11.33 -4.84 -7.11
C PRO A 75 -12.60 -4.10 -7.54
N GLU A 76 -13.77 -4.67 -7.28
CA GLU A 76 -15.07 -4.09 -7.65
C GLU A 76 -15.44 -2.86 -6.80
N LEU A 77 -14.81 -2.71 -5.63
CA LEU A 77 -15.13 -1.71 -4.61
C LEU A 77 -14.04 -0.64 -4.44
N VAL A 78 -12.94 -0.71 -5.17
CA VAL A 78 -11.76 0.19 -5.01
C VAL A 78 -12.08 1.67 -5.17
N ASP A 79 -13.06 2.02 -6.01
CA ASP A 79 -13.47 3.42 -6.22
C ASP A 79 -14.32 3.97 -5.06
N TYR A 80 -15.01 3.06 -4.36
CA TYR A 80 -16.03 3.37 -3.36
C TYR A 80 -15.50 3.26 -1.93
N ILE A 81 -14.43 2.52 -1.71
CA ILE A 81 -13.82 2.34 -0.39
C ILE A 81 -12.52 3.12 -0.32
N THR A 82 -12.36 3.89 0.76
CA THR A 82 -11.11 4.60 1.05
C THR A 82 -10.59 4.21 2.43
N VAL A 83 -9.28 4.07 2.58
CA VAL A 83 -8.65 4.00 3.90
C VAL A 83 -8.69 5.39 4.53
N THR A 84 -9.25 5.51 5.73
CA THR A 84 -9.39 6.78 6.46
C THR A 84 -8.34 6.92 7.56
N SER A 85 -7.96 5.80 8.18
CA SER A 85 -6.90 5.75 9.18
C SER A 85 -6.32 4.35 9.29
N TRP A 86 -5.19 4.22 9.97
CA TRP A 86 -4.71 2.96 10.51
C TRP A 86 -4.88 2.94 12.03
N VAL A 87 -5.10 1.76 12.59
CA VAL A 87 -5.27 1.51 14.01
C VAL A 87 -4.15 0.59 14.46
N GLN A 88 -3.34 1.06 15.39
CA GLN A 88 -2.29 0.27 16.04
C GLN A 88 -2.79 -0.20 17.40
N ASP A 89 -2.65 -1.50 17.66
CA ASP A 89 -3.02 -2.17 18.93
C ASP A 89 -4.45 -1.85 19.40
N GLY A 90 -5.36 -1.66 18.45
CA GLY A 90 -6.78 -1.38 18.68
C GLY A 90 -7.10 -0.01 19.29
N SER A 91 -6.12 0.83 19.59
CA SER A 91 -6.31 2.06 20.37
C SER A 91 -5.75 3.30 19.70
N LEU A 92 -4.55 3.23 19.11
CA LEU A 92 -3.90 4.37 18.49
C LEU A 92 -4.37 4.52 17.05
N ASN A 93 -5.04 5.64 16.74
CA ASN A 93 -5.45 5.98 15.38
C ASN A 93 -4.39 6.86 14.70
N ILE A 94 -3.98 6.46 13.51
CA ILE A 94 -3.00 7.14 12.65
C ILE A 94 -3.75 7.72 11.45
N TYR A 95 -3.86 9.04 11.39
CA TYR A 95 -4.59 9.75 10.34
C TYR A 95 -3.64 10.33 9.28
N PRO A 96 -4.14 10.58 8.05
CA PRO A 96 -3.41 11.36 7.06
C PRO A 96 -3.05 12.71 7.69
N ASN A 97 -1.81 13.16 7.53
CA ASN A 97 -1.21 14.39 8.09
C ASN A 97 -0.66 14.30 9.52
N PHE A 98 -0.81 13.20 10.25
CA PHE A 98 -0.14 13.01 11.54
C PHE A 98 1.24 12.34 11.32
N GLN A 99 2.26 13.14 11.00
CA GLN A 99 3.63 12.65 10.82
C GLN A 99 4.41 12.76 12.13
N THR A 100 4.69 11.62 12.76
CA THR A 100 5.56 11.54 13.96
C THR A 100 6.99 11.13 13.61
N GLY A 101 7.32 11.00 12.33
CA GLY A 101 8.58 10.47 11.84
C GLY A 101 8.69 8.94 11.88
N LYS A 102 7.93 8.25 12.74
CA LYS A 102 7.91 6.78 12.80
C LYS A 102 7.00 6.16 11.74
N TRP A 103 5.91 6.84 11.40
CA TRP A 103 4.94 6.37 10.41
C TRP A 103 4.45 7.50 9.51
N LEU A 104 4.06 7.11 8.30
CA LEU A 104 3.46 7.97 7.29
C LEU A 104 2.30 7.22 6.61
N LEU A 105 1.09 7.76 6.74
CA LEU A 105 -0.05 7.30 5.96
C LEU A 105 -0.10 8.08 4.65
N LEU A 106 -0.01 7.35 3.53
CA LEU A 106 -0.10 7.94 2.20
C LEU A 106 -1.55 8.23 1.80
N PRO A 107 -1.80 9.19 0.90
CA PRO A 107 -3.13 9.42 0.32
C PRO A 107 -3.72 8.21 -0.41
N SER A 108 -2.86 7.28 -0.86
CA SER A 108 -3.26 5.98 -1.42
C SER A 108 -3.84 5.00 -0.37
N GLY A 109 -3.68 5.30 0.92
CA GLY A 109 -4.13 4.46 2.02
C GLY A 109 -3.07 3.51 2.60
N GLU A 110 -1.87 3.48 2.01
CA GLU A 110 -0.74 2.66 2.47
C GLU A 110 -0.10 3.27 3.73
N LEU A 111 0.21 2.44 4.72
CA LEU A 111 0.94 2.87 5.92
C LEU A 111 2.41 2.47 5.81
N HIS A 112 3.28 3.47 5.80
CA HIS A 112 4.71 3.29 5.90
C HIS A 112 5.12 3.31 7.37
N VAL A 113 5.84 2.27 7.80
CA VAL A 113 6.49 2.22 9.12
C VAL A 113 8.00 2.28 8.89
N PHE A 114 8.63 3.35 9.36
CA PHE A 114 10.04 3.61 9.12
C PHE A 114 10.93 2.88 10.13
N SER A 115 12.09 2.41 9.66
CA SER A 115 13.13 1.80 10.49
C SER A 115 12.58 0.74 11.45
N VAL A 116 12.04 -0.33 10.87
CA VAL A 116 11.34 -1.40 11.60
C VAL A 116 12.28 -2.10 12.58
N ASP A 117 11.80 -2.32 13.80
CA ASP A 117 12.48 -3.08 14.84
C ASP A 117 11.56 -4.12 15.51
N GLU A 118 12.09 -4.86 16.48
CA GLU A 118 11.36 -5.90 17.22
C GLU A 118 10.12 -5.37 17.96
N SER A 119 10.09 -4.08 18.33
CA SER A 119 8.93 -3.49 18.97
C SER A 119 7.77 -3.39 17.98
N ASP A 120 8.07 -3.11 16.70
CA ASP A 120 7.06 -3.02 15.65
C ASP A 120 6.44 -4.37 15.31
N GLY A 121 7.23 -5.45 15.40
CA GLY A 121 6.73 -6.80 15.16
C GLY A 121 5.83 -7.37 16.26
N ARG A 122 5.77 -6.71 17.42
CA ARG A 122 4.84 -7.06 18.50
C ARG A 122 3.46 -6.41 18.33
N LYS A 123 3.40 -5.32 17.57
CA LYS A 123 2.19 -4.53 17.34
C LYS A 123 1.26 -5.20 16.34
N VAL A 124 -0.04 -4.91 16.49
CA VAL A 124 -1.07 -5.31 15.55
C VAL A 124 -1.59 -4.07 14.82
N TRP A 125 -1.65 -4.14 13.50
CA TRP A 125 -2.02 -3.02 12.63
C TRP A 125 -3.29 -3.38 11.86
N ALA A 126 -4.35 -2.59 11.99
CA ALA A 126 -5.56 -2.72 11.19
C ALA A 126 -5.82 -1.43 10.44
N CYS A 127 -6.34 -1.48 9.21
CA CYS A 127 -6.83 -0.27 8.57
C CYS A 127 -8.29 -0.03 8.91
N ARG A 128 -8.68 1.23 8.91
CA ARG A 128 -10.06 1.68 8.98
C ARG A 128 -10.46 2.23 7.62
N THR A 129 -11.57 1.76 7.08
CA THR A 129 -12.06 2.09 5.76
C THR A 129 -13.44 2.71 5.80
N LEU A 130 -13.75 3.58 4.85
CA LEU A 130 -15.08 4.20 4.66
C LEU A 130 -15.64 3.82 3.29
N HIS A 131 -16.84 3.26 3.26
CA HIS A 131 -17.59 3.00 2.04
C HIS A 131 -18.43 4.23 1.67
N LYS A 132 -18.03 4.97 0.63
CA LYS A 132 -18.56 6.30 0.27
C LYS A 132 -20.04 6.30 -0.13
N LEU A 133 -20.60 5.16 -0.54
CA LEU A 133 -22.01 5.07 -0.95
C LEU A 133 -22.95 4.79 0.23
N THR A 134 -22.51 3.99 1.21
CA THR A 134 -23.31 3.59 2.39
C THR A 134 -22.96 4.39 3.64
N ASN A 135 -21.83 5.11 3.62
CA ASN A 135 -21.19 5.75 4.76
C ASN A 135 -20.80 4.78 5.90
N GLU A 136 -20.69 3.49 5.61
CA GLU A 136 -20.27 2.50 6.59
C GLU A 136 -18.76 2.59 6.82
N VAL A 137 -18.36 2.49 8.09
CA VAL A 137 -16.95 2.45 8.50
C VAL A 137 -16.61 1.06 9.01
N MET A 138 -15.59 0.46 8.41
CA MET A 138 -15.14 -0.89 8.74
C MET A 138 -13.70 -0.87 9.20
N THR A 139 -13.34 -1.82 10.05
CA THR A 139 -11.94 -2.06 10.46
C THR A 139 -11.55 -3.44 9.98
N SER A 140 -10.40 -3.55 9.30
CA SER A 140 -9.89 -4.84 8.84
C SER A 140 -9.48 -5.73 10.00
N GLU A 141 -9.23 -7.00 9.71
CA GLU A 141 -8.42 -7.84 10.60
C GLU A 141 -7.02 -7.23 10.80
N GLY A 142 -6.39 -7.61 11.90
CA GLY A 142 -5.07 -7.13 12.28
C GLY A 142 -3.95 -7.86 11.55
N ALA A 143 -3.02 -7.10 10.97
CA ALA A 143 -1.77 -7.58 10.39
C ALA A 143 -0.59 -7.36 11.35
N ARG A 144 0.44 -8.17 11.19
CA ARG A 144 1.72 -8.08 11.90
C ARG A 144 2.86 -7.79 10.94
N ILE A 145 3.89 -7.15 11.47
CA ILE A 145 5.18 -7.01 10.79
C ILE A 145 6.11 -8.11 11.31
N VAL A 146 6.43 -9.10 10.48
CA VAL A 146 7.36 -10.16 10.82
C VAL A 146 8.78 -9.68 10.57
N VAL A 147 9.51 -9.40 11.64
CA VAL A 147 10.87 -8.85 11.58
C VAL A 147 11.87 -9.99 11.39
N LYS A 148 12.69 -9.90 10.34
CA LYS A 148 13.84 -10.78 10.12
C LYS A 148 15.12 -10.07 10.55
N GLY A 149 15.94 -10.76 11.34
CA GLY A 149 17.25 -10.25 11.71
C GLY A 149 18.19 -10.16 10.49
N ASN A 150 19.08 -9.17 10.51
CA ASN A 150 20.26 -9.19 9.64
C ASN A 150 21.18 -10.32 10.12
N GLN A 151 21.02 -11.54 9.60
CA GLN A 151 22.13 -12.49 9.58
C GLN A 151 23.10 -12.08 8.47
N LEU A 152 23.79 -10.96 8.67
CA LEU A 152 25.13 -10.86 8.13
C LEU A 152 25.96 -11.82 8.97
N ALA A 153 26.48 -12.84 8.30
CA ALA A 153 27.24 -13.94 8.88
C ALA A 153 28.22 -13.44 9.95
N ALA A 154 28.08 -13.99 11.16
CA ALA A 154 29.22 -14.22 12.02
C ALA A 154 30.12 -15.26 11.31
N ALA A 155 30.83 -14.83 10.27
CA ALA A 155 31.95 -15.59 9.72
C ALA A 155 33.05 -15.51 10.78
N GLY A 156 33.21 -16.62 11.49
CA GLY A 156 34.05 -16.71 12.68
C GLY A 156 35.50 -16.33 12.44
N SER A 157 36.04 -15.46 13.28
CA SER A 157 37.45 -15.39 13.58
C SER A 157 37.75 -16.28 14.79
N SER A 158 37.63 -17.59 14.61
CA SER A 158 38.26 -18.57 15.49
C SER A 158 39.71 -18.76 15.02
N ALA A 159 40.63 -17.94 15.53
CA ALA A 159 42.07 -18.20 15.41
C ALA A 159 42.61 -18.58 16.80
N HIS A 160 42.56 -19.88 17.09
CA HIS A 160 43.34 -20.52 18.14
C HIS A 160 44.64 -21.02 17.49
N GLY A 161 45.81 -20.59 17.95
CA GLY A 161 47.09 -21.08 17.42
C GLY A 161 48.31 -20.29 17.86
N SER A 162 48.92 -20.75 18.95
CA SER A 162 50.18 -20.32 19.58
C SER A 162 51.45 -20.68 18.79
N HIS A 163 52.51 -19.86 18.94
CA HIS A 163 53.96 -20.14 19.10
C HIS A 163 54.86 -19.10 18.38
N GLY A 164 55.94 -18.68 19.06
CA GLY A 164 56.80 -17.55 18.68
C GLY A 164 58.21 -17.89 18.18
N TRP A 165 58.99 -16.80 17.95
CA TRP A 165 60.44 -16.66 17.66
C TRP A 165 60.89 -17.20 16.26
N MET A 166 61.80 -16.65 15.46
CA MET A 166 62.94 -15.71 15.62
C MET A 166 63.18 -14.83 14.36
N ASP A 167 64.07 -13.87 14.60
CA ASP A 167 64.78 -12.86 13.80
C ASP A 167 65.28 -13.23 12.37
N GLY A 168 65.47 -12.21 11.52
CA GLY A 168 65.98 -12.38 10.15
C GLY A 168 65.90 -11.16 9.22
N SER A 169 66.77 -10.17 9.44
CA SER A 169 67.26 -9.08 8.57
C SER A 169 66.93 -9.08 7.04
N MET A 170 66.57 -7.88 6.53
CA MET A 170 67.24 -7.15 5.41
C MET A 170 66.32 -6.63 4.27
N ARG A 171 66.35 -5.29 4.10
CA ARG A 171 66.20 -4.45 2.89
C ARG A 171 64.86 -4.32 2.17
N SER A 172 64.36 -3.08 2.25
CA SER A 172 64.06 -2.15 1.14
C SER A 172 63.86 -2.73 -0.26
N GLN A 173 62.70 -2.46 -0.86
CA GLN A 173 62.56 -1.55 -2.01
C GLN A 173 61.07 -1.35 -2.36
N CYS A 174 60.62 -0.10 -2.28
CA CYS A 174 59.46 0.38 -3.02
C CYS A 174 59.94 0.87 -4.39
N SER A 175 59.49 0.24 -5.47
CA SER A 175 59.48 0.83 -6.81
C SER A 175 58.60 -0.02 -7.74
N GLY A 176 57.51 0.56 -8.26
CA GLY A 176 56.68 -0.13 -9.25
C GLY A 176 55.31 0.50 -9.50
N SER A 177 55.31 1.65 -10.17
CA SER A 177 54.34 2.08 -11.19
C SER A 177 52.82 1.88 -10.98
N ALA A 178 52.12 3.01 -10.77
CA ALA A 178 50.73 3.25 -11.19
C ALA A 178 50.59 3.13 -12.75
N PRO A 179 49.41 3.01 -13.40
CA PRO A 179 48.20 3.85 -13.22
C PRO A 179 46.86 3.07 -13.13
N ARG A 180 45.85 3.55 -12.38
CA ARG A 180 44.72 4.38 -12.85
C ARG A 180 44.03 3.90 -14.15
N ASN A 181 43.02 3.03 -14.02
CA ASN A 181 41.62 3.24 -14.44
C ASN A 181 40.86 1.91 -14.44
N TRP A 182 39.72 1.85 -13.74
CA TRP A 182 38.60 0.99 -14.11
C TRP A 182 37.30 1.71 -13.73
N ASP A 183 36.88 2.61 -14.61
CA ASP A 183 35.45 2.74 -14.88
C ASP A 183 35.00 1.47 -15.64
N LEU A 184 33.72 1.11 -15.48
CA LEU A 184 32.94 0.12 -16.23
C LEU A 184 32.80 -1.29 -15.62
N CYS A 185 31.80 -1.44 -14.75
CA CYS A 185 30.89 -2.59 -14.80
C CYS A 185 29.45 -2.07 -14.87
N ALA A 186 28.95 -1.89 -16.08
CA ALA A 186 27.54 -1.70 -16.39
C ALA A 186 27.20 -2.55 -17.62
N GLN A 187 26.67 -3.74 -17.37
CA GLN A 187 25.57 -4.44 -18.05
C GLN A 187 25.53 -5.90 -17.59
#